data_AF-A0A7X7NFU1-F1
#
_entry.id   AF-A0A7X7NFU1-F1
#
_cell.length_a   1.000
_cell.length_b   1.000
_cell.length_c   1.000
_cell.angle_alpha   90.00
_cell.angle_beta   90.00
_cell.angle_gamma   90.00
#
_symmetry.space_group_name_H-M   'P 1'
#
loop_
_entity.id
_entity.type
_entity.pdbx_description
1 polymer ?
#
loop_
_entity_poly.entity_id
_entity_poly.type
_entity_poly.pdbx_seq_one_letter_code
_entity_poly.pdbx_strand_id
1 'polypeptide(L)'
;MKILHIDEKDYRIPNGLNDFQLHMYLHLIKWKWEHITVQPGYYKDLPYDAILPDAYVQQGIMPHIYEPVRKHLNTHRNVNPFRIHPHFYHVVSSQAANINLFLPALNLPHVNVIMGSIKDDFRSLAVDHLHNGYCLEYWGGNFNKSCVETGLLGDKSKSAGTDADIAIAYRNHQNELCLWLIEHKLTEEEFTSCGGYKSKGRTDKQKHDCSLKFRQILENKSACYYHDKCGYKYWDITEQNKDVFLNHSERVECPFQGGMNQLWRNLLLALALEQDNSNEFVHVTFSVVKHPLNTYYLDKSISDFQKLTGHNPRFSVFTSEELIKSAEKIQDSQTSAWAKWYREMYML
;
A
#
# COMPACT_ATOMS: atom_id res chain seq x y z
N MET A 1 -2.21 -25.31 -5.38
CA MET A 1 -3.47 -25.01 -6.09
C MET A 1 -4.52 -26.00 -5.59
N LYS A 2 -5.76 -25.54 -5.41
CA LYS A 2 -6.95 -26.37 -5.14
C LYS A 2 -7.94 -26.15 -6.28
N ILE A 3 -8.60 -27.24 -6.67
CA ILE A 3 -9.77 -27.18 -7.55
C ILE A 3 -11.00 -27.19 -6.66
N LEU A 4 -11.87 -26.20 -6.84
CA LEU A 4 -13.15 -26.09 -6.15
C LEU A 4 -14.27 -26.16 -7.19
N HIS A 5 -15.20 -27.09 -7.00
CA HIS A 5 -16.33 -27.28 -7.90
C HIS A 5 -17.57 -26.53 -7.38
N ILE A 6 -18.06 -25.53 -8.12
CA ILE A 6 -19.24 -24.71 -7.78
C ILE A 6 -20.03 -24.46 -9.07
N ASP A 7 -21.35 -24.69 -9.02
CA ASP A 7 -22.28 -24.44 -10.14
C ASP A 7 -21.78 -25.03 -11.48
N GLU A 8 -21.39 -26.31 -11.46
CA GLU A 8 -20.86 -27.06 -12.62
C GLU A 8 -19.54 -26.53 -13.20
N LYS A 9 -18.86 -25.62 -12.48
CA LYS A 9 -17.57 -25.05 -12.88
C LYS A 9 -16.47 -25.37 -11.88
N ASP A 10 -15.29 -25.65 -12.42
CA ASP A 10 -14.06 -25.84 -11.65
C ASP A 10 -13.29 -24.53 -11.53
N TYR A 11 -12.94 -24.16 -10.30
CA TYR A 11 -12.13 -22.99 -9.98
C TYR A 11 -10.76 -23.42 -9.46
N ARG A 12 -9.69 -23.03 -10.17
CA ARG A 12 -8.29 -23.28 -9.80
C ARG A 12 -7.75 -22.11 -8.98
N ILE A 13 -7.79 -22.26 -7.67
CA ILE A 13 -7.49 -21.20 -6.69
C ILE A 13 -6.31 -21.57 -5.77
N PRO A 14 -5.72 -20.60 -5.05
CA PRO A 14 -4.77 -20.88 -3.98
C PRO A 14 -5.38 -21.70 -2.83
N ASN A 15 -4.50 -22.34 -2.05
CA ASN A 15 -4.88 -22.99 -0.80
C ASN A 15 -4.90 -21.97 0.35
N GLY A 16 -5.62 -22.27 1.43
CA GLY A 16 -5.55 -21.50 2.67
C GLY A 16 -6.22 -20.13 2.63
N LEU A 17 -7.14 -19.91 1.68
CA LEU A 17 -7.96 -18.69 1.66
C LEU A 17 -8.97 -18.73 2.82
N ASN A 18 -9.11 -17.62 3.54
CA ASN A 18 -10.25 -17.41 4.44
C ASN A 18 -11.55 -17.15 3.64
N ASP A 19 -12.69 -17.08 4.32
CA ASP A 19 -13.99 -16.94 3.66
C ASP A 19 -14.08 -15.67 2.80
N PHE A 20 -13.60 -14.52 3.28
CA PHE A 20 -13.59 -13.28 2.50
C PHE A 20 -12.73 -13.41 1.25
N GLN A 21 -11.50 -13.92 1.40
CA GLN A 21 -10.58 -14.13 0.29
C GLN A 21 -11.16 -15.10 -0.74
N LEU A 22 -11.79 -16.19 -0.29
CA LEU A 22 -12.42 -17.16 -1.17
C LEU A 22 -13.53 -16.50 -2.00
N HIS A 23 -14.45 -15.77 -1.36
CA HIS A 23 -15.52 -15.06 -2.07
C HIS A 23 -14.97 -14.06 -3.08
N MET A 24 -13.97 -13.26 -2.69
CA MET A 24 -13.33 -12.28 -3.57
C MET A 24 -12.64 -12.96 -4.76
N TYR A 25 -11.93 -14.07 -4.55
CA TYR A 25 -11.30 -14.84 -5.63
C TYR A 25 -12.34 -15.38 -6.62
N LEU A 26 -13.42 -16.00 -6.13
CA LEU A 26 -14.47 -16.54 -6.99
C LEU A 26 -15.16 -15.44 -7.79
N HIS A 27 -15.45 -14.30 -7.15
CA HIS A 27 -16.02 -13.12 -7.79
C HIS A 27 -15.12 -12.59 -8.92
N LEU A 28 -13.85 -12.33 -8.62
CA LEU A 28 -12.91 -11.78 -9.60
C LEU A 28 -12.59 -12.76 -10.75
N ILE A 29 -12.60 -14.06 -10.48
CA ILE A 29 -12.49 -15.09 -11.53
C ILE A 29 -13.70 -15.04 -12.47
N LYS A 30 -14.92 -14.97 -11.92
CA LYS A 30 -16.14 -14.83 -12.72
C LYS A 30 -16.10 -13.55 -13.55
N TRP A 31 -15.72 -12.42 -12.94
CA TRP A 31 -15.56 -11.14 -13.63
C TRP A 31 -14.54 -11.23 -14.77
N LYS A 32 -13.38 -11.86 -14.53
CA LYS A 32 -12.37 -12.11 -15.58
C LYS A 32 -12.94 -12.94 -16.73
N TRP A 33 -13.66 -14.03 -16.42
CA TRP A 33 -14.25 -14.91 -17.43
C TRP A 33 -15.28 -14.20 -18.29
N GLU A 34 -16.07 -13.30 -17.70
CA GLU A 34 -17.09 -12.52 -18.39
C GLU A 34 -16.50 -11.41 -19.27
N HIS A 35 -15.50 -10.68 -18.75
CA HIS A 35 -15.06 -9.43 -19.38
C HIS A 35 -13.71 -9.49 -20.09
N ILE A 36 -12.90 -10.53 -19.84
CA ILE A 36 -11.53 -10.62 -20.37
C ILE A 36 -11.29 -11.94 -21.10
N THR A 37 -11.28 -13.06 -20.35
CA THR A 37 -10.94 -14.38 -20.89
C THR A 37 -11.23 -15.49 -19.88
N VAL A 38 -11.62 -16.65 -20.38
CA VAL A 38 -11.74 -17.89 -19.59
C VAL A 38 -10.40 -18.62 -19.41
N GLN A 39 -9.38 -18.27 -20.20
CA GLN A 39 -8.09 -18.95 -20.16
C GLN A 39 -7.33 -18.64 -18.86
N PRO A 40 -6.75 -19.65 -18.18
CA PRO A 40 -5.94 -19.41 -16.99
C PRO A 40 -4.57 -18.81 -17.35
N GLY A 41 -3.94 -18.19 -16.36
CA GLY A 41 -2.50 -17.92 -16.37
C GLY A 41 -1.76 -18.93 -15.50
N TYR A 42 -0.44 -18.88 -15.50
CA TYR A 42 0.41 -19.87 -14.83
C TYR A 42 1.27 -19.25 -13.73
N TYR A 43 1.41 -19.98 -12.62
CA TYR A 43 2.39 -19.68 -11.59
C TYR A 43 3.09 -20.97 -11.17
N LYS A 44 4.41 -21.03 -11.36
CA LYS A 44 5.22 -22.24 -11.13
C LYS A 44 4.63 -23.46 -11.86
N ASP A 45 4.34 -23.30 -13.15
CA ASP A 45 3.77 -24.30 -14.06
C ASP A 45 2.36 -24.80 -13.69
N LEU A 46 1.72 -24.22 -12.68
CA LEU A 46 0.36 -24.55 -12.29
C LEU A 46 -0.63 -23.52 -12.84
N PRO A 47 -1.76 -23.95 -13.44
CA PRO A 47 -2.78 -23.05 -13.92
C PRO A 47 -3.62 -22.47 -12.77
N TYR A 48 -3.90 -21.19 -12.83
CA TYR A 48 -4.78 -20.48 -11.90
C TYR A 48 -5.74 -19.57 -12.66
N ASP A 49 -7.02 -19.64 -12.30
CA ASP A 49 -8.07 -18.91 -13.03
C ASP A 49 -8.03 -17.41 -12.77
N ALA A 50 -7.49 -16.99 -11.62
CA ALA A 50 -7.31 -15.59 -11.27
C ALA A 50 -6.13 -14.90 -11.98
N ILE A 51 -5.25 -15.65 -12.66
CA ILE A 51 -4.07 -15.11 -13.34
C ILE A 51 -4.41 -14.86 -14.80
N LEU A 52 -4.01 -13.73 -15.36
CA LEU A 52 -4.14 -13.49 -16.80
C LEU A 52 -3.13 -14.35 -17.59
N PRO A 53 -3.51 -14.86 -18.78
CA PRO A 53 -2.60 -15.61 -19.64
C PRO A 53 -1.30 -14.85 -19.97
N ASP A 54 -0.20 -15.59 -20.12
CA ASP A 54 1.14 -15.02 -20.37
C ASP A 54 1.21 -14.09 -21.59
N ALA A 55 0.35 -14.33 -22.60
CA ALA A 55 0.24 -13.47 -23.78
C ALA A 55 -0.06 -12.00 -23.41
N TYR A 56 -0.90 -11.76 -22.39
CA TYR A 56 -1.17 -10.40 -21.91
C TYR A 56 0.08 -9.75 -21.31
N VAL A 57 0.86 -10.51 -20.55
CA VAL A 57 2.11 -10.05 -19.93
C VAL A 57 3.14 -9.70 -21.01
N GLN A 58 3.35 -10.61 -21.97
CA GLN A 58 4.30 -10.45 -23.07
C GLN A 58 3.97 -9.25 -23.97
N GLN A 59 2.68 -8.99 -24.18
CA GLN A 59 2.21 -7.87 -25.00
C GLN A 59 1.99 -6.58 -24.19
N GLY A 60 2.17 -6.61 -22.86
CA GLY A 60 1.93 -5.46 -21.99
C GLY A 60 0.46 -5.02 -21.92
N ILE A 61 -0.49 -5.91 -22.22
CA ILE A 61 -1.92 -5.60 -22.22
C ILE A 61 -2.47 -5.80 -20.82
N MET A 62 -3.06 -4.75 -20.23
CA MET A 62 -3.55 -4.75 -18.85
C MET A 62 -5.08 -4.67 -18.79
N PRO A 63 -5.81 -5.74 -19.15
CA PRO A 63 -7.27 -5.70 -19.28
C PRO A 63 -8.01 -5.53 -17.94
N HIS A 64 -7.35 -5.90 -16.84
CA HIS A 64 -7.82 -5.77 -15.46
C HIS A 64 -7.61 -4.35 -14.89
N ILE A 65 -6.96 -3.46 -15.62
CA ILE A 65 -6.88 -2.03 -15.29
C ILE A 65 -8.03 -1.30 -15.97
N TYR A 66 -8.69 -0.39 -15.24
CA TYR A 66 -9.77 0.43 -15.78
C TYR A 66 -9.30 1.15 -17.04
N GLU A 67 -10.02 0.95 -18.15
CA GLU A 67 -9.51 1.30 -19.49
C GLU A 67 -9.10 2.78 -19.60
N PRO A 68 -9.91 3.77 -19.15
CA PRO A 68 -9.57 5.18 -19.25
C PRO A 68 -8.25 5.60 -18.60
N VAL A 69 -7.74 4.85 -17.62
CA VAL A 69 -6.49 5.20 -16.92
C VAL A 69 -5.26 4.46 -17.41
N ARG A 70 -5.38 3.51 -18.35
CA ARG A 70 -4.22 2.77 -18.88
C ARG A 70 -3.19 3.69 -19.52
N LYS A 71 -3.62 4.72 -20.24
CA LYS A 71 -2.73 5.73 -20.82
C LYS A 71 -2.01 6.52 -19.72
N HIS A 72 -2.72 6.96 -18.68
CA HIS A 72 -2.13 7.66 -17.54
C HIS A 72 -1.10 6.78 -16.82
N LEU A 73 -1.42 5.51 -16.58
CA LEU A 73 -0.52 4.53 -15.98
C LEU A 73 0.76 4.34 -16.81
N ASN A 74 0.63 4.14 -18.13
CA ASN A 74 1.78 3.94 -19.01
C ASN A 74 2.67 5.19 -19.08
N THR A 75 2.07 6.39 -19.19
CA THR A 75 2.83 7.64 -19.12
C THR A 75 3.54 7.78 -17.78
N HIS A 76 2.87 7.45 -16.67
CA HIS A 76 3.47 7.50 -15.34
C HIS A 76 4.67 6.56 -15.20
N ARG A 77 4.55 5.32 -15.70
CA ARG A 77 5.64 4.34 -15.68
C ARG A 77 6.87 4.77 -16.48
N ASN A 78 6.70 5.58 -17.53
CA ASN A 78 7.82 6.10 -18.30
C ASN A 78 8.61 7.18 -17.55
N VAL A 79 7.96 7.94 -16.66
CA VAL A 79 8.60 8.99 -15.85
C VAL A 79 9.12 8.44 -14.53
N ASN A 80 8.33 7.59 -13.87
CA ASN A 80 8.67 6.88 -12.64
C ASN A 80 8.68 5.37 -12.94
N PRO A 81 9.83 4.79 -13.31
CA PRO A 81 9.93 3.35 -13.56
C PRO A 81 9.85 2.58 -12.24
N PHE A 82 8.62 2.35 -11.77
CA PHE A 82 8.37 1.55 -10.59
C PHE A 82 8.25 0.05 -10.91
N ARG A 83 8.46 -0.77 -9.87
CA ARG A 83 8.45 -2.22 -9.98
C ARG A 83 7.01 -2.75 -10.07
N ILE A 84 6.71 -3.44 -11.18
CA ILE A 84 5.49 -4.24 -11.28
C ILE A 84 5.66 -5.50 -10.43
N HIS A 85 4.70 -5.75 -9.54
CA HIS A 85 4.73 -6.91 -8.66
C HIS A 85 4.58 -8.22 -9.47
N PRO A 86 5.18 -9.34 -9.03
CA PRO A 86 5.05 -10.63 -9.72
C PRO A 86 3.61 -11.06 -9.97
N HIS A 87 2.69 -10.63 -9.10
CA HIS A 87 1.27 -10.93 -9.16
C HIS A 87 0.42 -9.77 -9.68
N PHE A 88 1.02 -8.78 -10.37
CA PHE A 88 0.28 -7.65 -10.94
C PHE A 88 -0.81 -8.09 -11.92
N TYR A 89 -0.50 -9.04 -12.81
CA TYR A 89 -1.44 -9.62 -13.77
C TYR A 89 -2.40 -10.65 -13.16
N HIS A 90 -2.57 -10.65 -11.83
CA HIS A 90 -3.67 -11.35 -11.17
C HIS A 90 -4.83 -10.39 -11.03
N VAL A 91 -6.06 -10.83 -11.31
CA VAL A 91 -7.25 -9.97 -11.09
C VAL A 91 -7.49 -9.63 -9.62
N VAL A 92 -6.82 -10.35 -8.70
CA VAL A 92 -6.80 -10.10 -7.24
C VAL A 92 -5.58 -9.30 -6.79
N SER A 93 -4.88 -8.63 -7.71
CA SER A 93 -3.69 -7.84 -7.39
C SER A 93 -4.04 -6.58 -6.62
N SER A 94 -3.44 -6.38 -5.44
CA SER A 94 -3.57 -5.13 -4.69
C SER A 94 -2.90 -3.94 -5.37
N GLN A 95 -1.78 -4.15 -6.08
CA GLN A 95 -1.16 -3.09 -6.88
C GLN A 95 -2.10 -2.62 -8.00
N ALA A 96 -2.78 -3.55 -8.68
CA ALA A 96 -3.80 -3.20 -9.68
C ALA A 96 -5.04 -2.54 -9.06
N ALA A 97 -5.49 -2.99 -7.88
CA ALA A 97 -6.60 -2.39 -7.16
C ALA A 97 -6.28 -0.96 -6.71
N ASN A 98 -5.09 -0.71 -6.16
CA ASN A 98 -4.59 0.63 -5.85
C ASN A 98 -4.64 1.55 -7.08
N ILE A 99 -4.14 1.06 -8.22
CA ILE A 99 -4.20 1.80 -9.48
C ILE A 99 -5.64 2.10 -9.89
N ASN A 100 -6.51 1.09 -9.87
CA ASN A 100 -7.92 1.21 -10.25
C ASN A 100 -8.73 2.11 -9.31
N LEU A 101 -8.28 2.28 -8.07
CA LEU A 101 -8.92 3.15 -7.08
C LEU A 101 -8.46 4.60 -7.27
N PHE A 102 -7.16 4.84 -7.29
CA PHE A 102 -6.65 6.21 -7.21
C PHE A 102 -6.42 6.88 -8.56
N LEU A 103 -5.96 6.18 -9.60
CA LEU A 103 -5.68 6.84 -10.86
C LEU A 103 -6.94 7.47 -11.47
N PRO A 104 -8.12 6.83 -11.46
CA PRO A 104 -9.32 7.49 -11.95
C PRO A 104 -9.65 8.71 -11.09
N ALA A 105 -9.69 8.57 -9.76
CA ALA A 105 -9.99 9.66 -8.84
C ALA A 105 -9.06 10.88 -9.02
N LEU A 106 -7.77 10.65 -9.27
CA LEU A 106 -6.74 11.68 -9.39
C LEU A 106 -6.71 12.37 -10.76
N ASN A 107 -7.29 11.77 -11.80
CA ASN A 107 -7.30 12.33 -13.15
C ASN A 107 -8.70 12.85 -13.56
N LEU A 108 -9.70 12.78 -12.68
CA LEU A 108 -11.03 13.35 -12.88
C LEU A 108 -11.07 14.83 -12.46
N PRO A 109 -11.92 15.69 -13.10
CA PRO A 109 -12.04 17.11 -12.75
C PRO A 109 -12.42 17.38 -11.29
N HIS A 110 -13.11 16.43 -10.65
CA HIS A 110 -13.67 16.56 -9.30
C HIS A 110 -12.74 16.02 -8.19
N VAL A 111 -11.47 15.76 -8.50
CA VAL A 111 -10.48 15.21 -7.55
C VAL A 111 -10.47 15.90 -6.19
N ASN A 112 -10.56 17.24 -6.16
CA ASN A 112 -10.50 17.99 -4.90
C ASN A 112 -11.71 17.71 -4.00
N VAL A 113 -12.89 17.54 -4.58
CA VAL A 113 -14.11 17.21 -3.83
C VAL A 113 -14.05 15.76 -3.33
N ILE A 114 -13.59 14.84 -4.18
CA ILE A 114 -13.48 13.42 -3.86
C ILE A 114 -12.47 13.19 -2.74
N MET A 115 -11.25 13.74 -2.87
CA MET A 115 -10.18 13.57 -1.89
C MET A 115 -10.47 14.37 -0.61
N GLY A 116 -11.03 15.58 -0.73
CA GLY A 116 -11.41 16.44 0.40
C GLY A 116 -12.46 15.84 1.33
N SER A 117 -13.24 14.85 0.87
CA SER A 117 -14.18 14.14 1.76
C SER A 117 -13.53 13.02 2.59
N ILE A 118 -12.32 12.62 2.24
CA ILE A 118 -11.55 11.55 2.93
C ILE A 118 -10.45 12.17 3.78
N LYS A 119 -9.86 13.26 3.29
CA LYS A 119 -8.75 13.97 3.90
C LYS A 119 -9.21 15.42 4.13
N ASP A 120 -9.67 15.71 5.35
CA ASP A 120 -10.37 16.97 5.66
C ASP A 120 -9.58 18.26 5.35
N ASP A 121 -8.25 18.20 5.46
CA ASP A 121 -7.36 19.33 5.15
C ASP A 121 -7.01 19.42 3.65
N PHE A 122 -7.46 18.48 2.81
CA PHE A 122 -7.19 18.48 1.38
C PHE A 122 -8.00 19.58 0.68
N ARG A 123 -7.32 20.63 0.20
CA ARG A 123 -7.94 21.71 -0.57
C ARG A 123 -7.83 21.47 -2.07
N SER A 124 -6.62 21.15 -2.56
CA SER A 124 -6.40 20.95 -3.98
C SER A 124 -5.23 20.03 -4.30
N LEU A 125 -5.36 19.19 -5.31
CA LEU A 125 -4.24 18.41 -5.85
C LEU A 125 -3.12 19.34 -6.34
N ALA A 126 -1.88 19.07 -5.94
CA ALA A 126 -0.70 19.85 -6.34
C ALA A 126 -0.11 19.27 -7.64
N VAL A 127 -0.78 19.52 -8.77
CA VAL A 127 -0.41 18.96 -10.09
C VAL A 127 0.98 19.38 -10.59
N ASP A 128 1.53 20.45 -10.03
CA ASP A 128 2.87 20.98 -10.24
C ASP A 128 3.98 20.17 -9.53
N HIS A 129 3.61 19.21 -8.67
CA HIS A 129 4.53 18.37 -7.92
C HIS A 129 4.38 16.89 -8.28
N LEU A 130 5.44 16.09 -8.04
CA LEU A 130 5.51 14.68 -8.47
C LEU A 130 5.19 14.55 -9.98
N HIS A 131 4.47 13.52 -10.40
CA HIS A 131 3.96 13.41 -11.77
C HIS A 131 2.44 13.59 -11.78
N ASN A 132 1.99 14.83 -12.02
CA ASN A 132 0.59 15.29 -11.94
C ASN A 132 0.00 15.16 -10.52
N GLY A 133 0.78 15.47 -9.50
CA GLY A 133 0.34 15.47 -8.10
C GLY A 133 0.35 14.10 -7.43
N TYR A 134 0.87 13.05 -8.08
CA TYR A 134 1.00 11.73 -7.45
C TYR A 134 2.22 10.93 -7.90
N CYS A 135 2.55 9.90 -7.12
CA CYS A 135 3.57 8.91 -7.43
C CYS A 135 3.15 7.51 -6.96
N LEU A 136 3.15 6.53 -7.86
CA LEU A 136 2.98 5.13 -7.50
C LEU A 136 4.29 4.55 -6.96
N GLU A 137 4.22 3.64 -5.98
CA GLU A 137 5.40 3.00 -5.34
C GLU A 137 6.43 4.04 -4.89
N TYR A 138 5.99 4.97 -4.05
CA TYR A 138 6.78 6.14 -3.65
C TYR A 138 7.68 5.83 -2.44
N TRP A 139 8.95 6.20 -2.56
CA TRP A 139 9.96 6.02 -1.50
C TRP A 139 10.80 7.28 -1.24
N GLY A 140 10.45 8.42 -1.87
CA GLY A 140 11.12 9.72 -1.69
C GLY A 140 12.15 10.07 -2.76
N GLY A 141 12.81 9.09 -3.38
CA GLY A 141 13.83 9.34 -4.42
C GLY A 141 13.38 9.06 -5.85
N ASN A 142 12.11 8.74 -6.10
CA ASN A 142 11.59 8.32 -7.40
C ASN A 142 11.97 9.25 -8.58
N PHE A 143 12.02 10.56 -8.34
CA PHE A 143 12.30 11.56 -9.38
C PHE A 143 13.69 12.18 -9.28
N ASN A 144 14.52 11.75 -8.32
CA ASN A 144 15.84 12.32 -8.10
C ASN A 144 16.93 11.30 -8.45
N LYS A 145 17.57 11.50 -9.62
CA LYS A 145 18.68 10.65 -10.10
C LYS A 145 19.92 10.70 -9.20
N SER A 146 20.04 11.71 -8.35
CA SER A 146 21.15 11.89 -7.40
C SER A 146 20.83 11.34 -6.01
N CYS A 147 19.61 10.83 -5.78
CA CYS A 147 19.25 10.22 -4.51
C CYS A 147 20.01 8.91 -4.32
N VAL A 148 20.51 8.68 -3.09
CA VAL A 148 21.10 7.39 -2.74
C VAL A 148 20.02 6.32 -2.91
N GLU A 149 20.32 5.25 -3.66
CA GLU A 149 19.36 4.16 -3.97
C GLU A 149 18.78 3.45 -2.74
N THR A 150 19.22 3.81 -1.53
CA THR A 150 18.73 3.28 -0.24
C THR A 150 17.59 4.08 0.38
N GLY A 151 17.29 5.29 -0.12
CA GLY A 151 16.25 6.17 0.42
C GLY A 151 16.51 6.66 1.85
N LEU A 152 15.59 7.45 2.38
CA LEU A 152 15.72 8.08 3.71
C LEU A 152 15.73 7.06 4.86
N LEU A 153 15.08 5.90 4.67
CA LEU A 153 15.09 4.83 5.67
C LEU A 153 16.35 3.95 5.60
N GLY A 154 17.14 4.08 4.54
CA GLY A 154 18.31 3.21 4.29
C GLY A 154 17.95 1.77 3.90
N ASP A 155 16.69 1.49 3.57
CA ASP A 155 16.19 0.12 3.34
C ASP A 155 15.87 -0.21 1.88
N LYS A 156 16.02 0.75 0.98
CA LYS A 156 15.74 0.57 -0.44
C LYS A 156 16.87 -0.18 -1.14
N SER A 157 16.47 -1.07 -2.04
CA SER A 157 17.33 -1.87 -2.90
C SER A 157 16.59 -2.22 -4.18
N LYS A 158 17.27 -2.88 -5.12
CA LYS A 158 16.65 -3.36 -6.36
C LYS A 158 15.51 -4.37 -6.12
N SER A 159 15.54 -5.10 -5.00
CA SER A 159 14.62 -6.21 -4.73
C SER A 159 13.65 -5.97 -3.58
N ALA A 160 13.88 -4.97 -2.74
CA ALA A 160 13.08 -4.72 -1.54
C ALA A 160 13.23 -3.26 -1.08
N GLY A 161 12.35 -2.82 -0.21
CA GLY A 161 12.38 -1.49 0.40
C GLY A 161 11.02 -1.14 0.93
N THR A 162 10.95 -0.01 1.63
CA THR A 162 9.68 0.60 1.99
C THR A 162 9.26 1.55 0.88
N ASP A 163 8.17 1.19 0.22
CA ASP A 163 7.51 2.01 -0.79
C ASP A 163 6.04 2.14 -0.36
N ALA A 164 5.48 3.35 -0.37
CA ALA A 164 4.03 3.54 -0.26
C ALA A 164 3.39 3.24 -1.62
N ASP A 165 2.26 2.53 -1.63
CA ASP A 165 1.58 2.15 -2.89
C ASP A 165 1.23 3.37 -3.75
N ILE A 166 0.84 4.48 -3.10
CA ILE A 166 0.73 5.78 -3.74
C ILE A 166 1.07 6.92 -2.77
N ALA A 167 1.72 7.95 -3.30
CA ALA A 167 1.86 9.25 -2.66
C ALA A 167 1.08 10.30 -3.44
N ILE A 168 0.35 11.18 -2.74
CA ILE A 168 -0.46 12.26 -3.33
C ILE A 168 0.03 13.59 -2.76
N ALA A 169 0.54 14.46 -3.62
CA ALA A 169 0.91 15.83 -3.29
C ALA A 169 -0.32 16.73 -3.39
N TYR A 170 -0.58 17.51 -2.35
CA TYR A 170 -1.75 18.40 -2.29
C TYR A 170 -1.41 19.70 -1.58
N ARG A 171 -2.26 20.71 -1.75
CA ARG A 171 -2.23 21.92 -0.93
C ARG A 171 -3.33 21.83 0.11
N ASN A 172 -3.01 22.17 1.36
CA ASN A 172 -4.01 22.24 2.41
C ASN A 172 -4.80 23.56 2.37
N HIS A 173 -5.72 23.76 3.32
CA HIS A 173 -6.51 25.00 3.42
C HIS A 173 -5.67 26.24 3.73
N GLN A 174 -4.48 26.07 4.30
CA GLN A 174 -3.47 27.10 4.52
C GLN A 174 -2.56 27.33 3.30
N ASN A 175 -2.83 26.63 2.19
CA ASN A 175 -2.05 26.65 0.95
C ASN A 175 -0.62 26.06 1.07
N GLU A 176 -0.33 25.38 2.17
CA GLU A 176 0.92 24.67 2.39
C GLU A 176 0.96 23.41 1.54
N LEU A 177 2.14 23.09 1.01
CA LEU A 177 2.35 21.88 0.23
C LEU A 177 2.48 20.68 1.18
N CYS A 178 1.62 19.69 1.01
CA CYS A 178 1.52 18.50 1.85
C CYS A 178 1.70 17.23 1.00
N LEU A 179 2.09 16.14 1.65
CA LEU A 179 2.21 14.82 1.04
C LEU A 179 1.41 13.78 1.82
N TRP A 180 0.60 13.00 1.10
CA TRP A 180 -0.19 11.94 1.66
C TRP A 180 0.27 10.58 1.12
N LEU A 181 0.89 9.78 1.98
CA LEU A 181 1.31 8.42 1.67
C LEU A 181 0.17 7.45 1.98
N ILE A 182 -0.07 6.50 1.08
CA ILE A 182 -1.15 5.53 1.24
C ILE A 182 -0.64 4.13 0.93
N GLU A 183 -0.95 3.20 1.84
CA GLU A 183 -0.86 1.76 1.62
C GLU A 183 -2.25 1.20 1.33
N HIS A 184 -2.39 0.43 0.26
CA HIS A 184 -3.64 -0.19 -0.18
C HIS A 184 -3.66 -1.69 0.13
N LYS A 185 -4.71 -2.14 0.82
CA LYS A 185 -4.97 -3.55 1.11
C LYS A 185 -6.27 -4.04 0.49
N LEU A 186 -6.18 -5.04 -0.39
CA LEU A 186 -7.35 -5.67 -1.02
C LEU A 186 -7.73 -6.94 -0.24
N THR A 187 -6.98 -8.02 -0.46
CA THR A 187 -7.23 -9.36 0.10
C THR A 187 -6.09 -9.88 0.96
N GLU A 188 -5.05 -9.07 1.20
CA GLU A 188 -3.93 -9.46 2.03
C GLU A 188 -4.41 -10.01 3.36
N GLU A 189 -3.81 -11.13 3.76
CA GLU A 189 -4.06 -11.72 5.07
C GLU A 189 -3.52 -10.78 6.15
N GLU A 190 -2.31 -10.26 6.03
CA GLU A 190 -1.72 -9.38 7.05
C GLU A 190 -0.72 -8.41 6.41
N PHE A 191 -0.42 -7.33 7.11
CA PHE A 191 0.72 -6.47 6.79
C PHE A 191 2.06 -7.23 6.83
N THR A 192 3.05 -6.72 6.10
CA THR A 192 4.37 -7.37 6.04
C THR A 192 5.07 -7.37 7.41
N SER A 193 5.21 -8.55 8.01
CA SER A 193 5.95 -8.79 9.26
C SER A 193 7.44 -8.43 9.17
N CYS A 194 8.10 -8.25 10.33
CA CYS A 194 9.53 -7.94 10.37
C CYS A 194 10.40 -9.07 9.81
N GLY A 195 11.04 -8.78 8.68
CA GLY A 195 12.04 -9.63 8.05
C GLY A 195 13.31 -9.81 8.89
N GLY A 196 13.66 -8.85 9.74
CA GLY A 196 14.78 -8.96 10.67
C GLY A 196 14.55 -10.05 11.73
N TYR A 197 13.35 -10.12 12.28
CA TYR A 197 12.94 -11.13 13.25
C TYR A 197 12.97 -12.55 12.64
N LYS A 198 12.47 -12.67 11.41
CA LYS A 198 12.43 -13.91 10.61
C LYS A 198 13.73 -14.24 9.88
N SER A 199 14.73 -13.35 9.92
CA SER A 199 15.95 -13.48 9.12
C SER A 199 16.76 -14.71 9.54
N LYS A 200 17.15 -15.53 8.56
CA LYS A 200 18.15 -16.59 8.77
C LYS A 200 19.54 -16.03 9.10
N GLY A 201 19.80 -14.78 8.74
CA GLY A 201 21.03 -14.06 9.09
C GLY A 201 21.08 -13.61 10.55
N ARG A 202 19.96 -13.65 11.28
CA ARG A 202 19.90 -13.40 12.73
C ARG A 202 20.40 -14.64 13.49
N THR A 203 21.71 -14.87 13.43
CA THR A 203 22.36 -16.06 14.00
C THR A 203 22.55 -15.96 15.52
N ASP A 204 22.77 -14.76 16.05
CA ASP A 204 22.89 -14.50 17.48
C ASP A 204 21.59 -13.87 18.01
N LYS A 205 20.72 -14.72 18.57
CA LYS A 205 19.42 -14.30 19.12
C LYS A 205 19.54 -13.55 20.44
N GLN A 206 20.66 -13.69 21.16
CA GLN A 206 20.91 -12.95 22.40
C GLN A 206 21.37 -11.54 22.08
N LYS A 207 22.21 -11.38 21.03
CA LYS A 207 22.57 -10.06 20.52
C LYS A 207 21.36 -9.37 19.89
N HIS A 208 20.63 -10.06 19.02
CA HIS A 208 19.46 -9.50 18.32
C HIS A 208 18.15 -9.97 18.94
N ASP A 209 17.90 -9.54 20.18
CA ASP A 209 16.79 -9.99 21.00
C ASP A 209 15.50 -9.20 20.71
N CYS A 210 14.56 -9.86 20.03
CA CYS A 210 13.25 -9.27 19.72
C CYS A 210 12.25 -9.34 20.89
N SER A 211 12.59 -9.99 22.00
CA SER A 211 11.78 -9.98 23.23
C SER A 211 11.93 -8.69 24.03
N LEU A 212 12.95 -7.87 23.70
CA LEU A 212 13.16 -6.58 24.33
C LEU A 212 11.99 -5.62 24.08
N LYS A 213 11.66 -4.84 25.11
CA LYS A 213 10.67 -3.77 25.02
C LYS A 213 11.19 -2.62 24.18
N PHE A 214 10.25 -1.85 23.63
CA PHE A 214 10.53 -0.65 22.84
C PHE A 214 11.60 0.27 23.47
N ARG A 215 11.47 0.59 24.77
CA ARG A 215 12.43 1.43 25.50
C ARG A 215 13.83 0.82 25.55
N GLN A 216 13.94 -0.49 25.79
CA GLN A 216 15.23 -1.18 25.86
C GLN A 216 15.92 -1.17 24.49
N ILE A 217 15.15 -1.27 23.41
CA ILE A 217 15.68 -1.15 22.04
C ILE A 217 16.15 0.27 21.75
N LEU A 218 15.46 1.31 22.24
CA LEU A 218 15.97 2.69 22.11
C LEU A 218 17.29 2.91 22.86
N GLU A 219 17.40 2.37 24.07
CA GLU A 219 18.61 2.43 24.90
C GLU A 219 19.79 1.66 24.26
N ASN A 220 19.51 0.58 23.51
CA ASN A 220 20.50 -0.17 22.73
C ASN A 220 19.94 -0.62 21.37
N LYS A 221 19.98 0.28 20.38
CA LYS A 221 19.44 0.02 19.03
C LYS A 221 20.11 -1.16 18.34
N SER A 222 21.37 -1.46 18.67
CA SER A 222 22.11 -2.60 18.14
C SER A 222 21.54 -3.97 18.56
N ALA A 223 20.60 -3.98 19.52
CA ALA A 223 19.81 -5.17 19.83
C ALA A 223 18.78 -5.51 18.74
N CYS A 224 18.52 -4.62 17.79
CA CYS A 224 17.69 -4.90 16.63
C CYS A 224 18.54 -5.28 15.41
N TYR A 225 18.23 -6.43 14.78
CA TYR A 225 18.90 -6.88 13.56
C TYR A 225 18.83 -5.84 12.42
N TYR A 226 17.67 -5.19 12.23
CA TYR A 226 17.50 -4.16 11.20
C TYR A 226 18.47 -2.98 11.38
N HIS A 227 18.77 -2.62 12.63
CA HIS A 227 19.69 -1.54 12.90
C HIS A 227 21.15 -1.99 12.82
N ASP A 228 21.54 -3.02 13.59
CA ASP A 228 22.94 -3.47 13.70
C ASP A 228 23.49 -4.09 12.41
N LYS A 229 22.68 -4.92 11.72
CA LYS A 229 23.15 -5.68 10.55
C LYS A 229 22.70 -5.09 9.22
N CYS A 230 21.47 -4.57 9.15
CA CYS A 230 20.99 -3.98 7.90
C CYS A 230 21.34 -2.49 7.76
N GLY A 231 21.65 -1.79 8.87
CA GLY A 231 21.94 -0.34 8.84
C GLY A 231 20.72 0.54 8.61
N TYR A 232 19.50 -0.01 8.76
CA TYR A 232 18.26 0.72 8.53
C TYR A 232 18.04 1.77 9.62
N LYS A 233 17.48 2.92 9.23
CA LYS A 233 17.30 4.10 10.08
C LYS A 233 16.04 4.07 10.93
N TYR A 234 15.33 2.95 10.97
CA TYR A 234 14.00 2.92 11.57
C TYR A 234 13.98 3.35 13.05
N TRP A 235 14.92 2.83 13.86
CA TRP A 235 14.99 3.17 15.28
C TRP A 235 15.56 4.57 15.54
N ASP A 236 16.40 5.09 14.65
CA ASP A 236 16.90 6.47 14.72
C ASP A 236 15.75 7.47 14.51
N ILE A 237 14.95 7.26 13.46
CA ILE A 237 13.78 8.10 13.15
C ILE A 237 12.71 7.92 14.25
N THR A 238 12.53 6.71 14.77
CA THR A 238 11.62 6.43 15.88
C THR A 238 12.01 7.22 17.14
N GLU A 239 13.30 7.28 17.48
CA GLU A 239 13.79 8.03 18.64
C GLU A 239 13.57 9.54 18.49
N GLN A 240 13.88 10.09 17.30
CA GLN A 240 13.68 11.50 16.98
C GLN A 240 12.20 11.91 17.03
N ASN A 241 11.30 10.95 16.80
CA ASN A 241 9.85 11.15 16.76
C ASN A 241 9.13 10.38 17.88
N LYS A 242 9.77 10.19 19.04
CA LYS A 242 9.23 9.40 20.15
C LYS A 242 7.81 9.82 20.58
N ASP A 243 7.48 11.10 20.45
CA ASP A 243 6.19 11.67 20.83
C ASP A 243 5.05 11.22 19.90
N VAL A 244 5.37 10.63 18.74
CA VAL A 244 4.40 9.94 17.87
C VAL A 244 4.00 8.59 18.45
N PHE A 245 4.84 7.96 19.26
CA PHE A 245 4.64 6.61 19.82
C PHE A 245 4.26 6.66 21.31
N LEU A 246 3.29 7.51 21.68
CA LEU A 246 2.95 7.85 23.07
C LEU A 246 2.81 6.64 24.02
N ASN A 247 2.21 5.54 23.55
CA ASN A 247 1.90 4.36 24.36
C ASN A 247 2.95 3.26 24.20
N HIS A 248 4.17 3.59 23.78
CA HIS A 248 5.24 2.62 23.59
C HIS A 248 5.65 1.87 24.88
N SER A 249 5.36 2.44 26.05
CA SER A 249 5.69 1.86 27.36
C SER A 249 4.78 0.69 27.76
N GLU A 250 3.59 0.58 27.16
CA GLU A 250 2.59 -0.45 27.47
C GLU A 250 2.94 -1.83 26.87
N ARG A 251 3.91 -1.88 25.96
CA ARG A 251 4.28 -3.11 25.24
C ARG A 251 5.39 -3.88 25.98
N VAL A 252 5.18 -5.18 26.13
CA VAL A 252 6.08 -6.08 26.87
C VAL A 252 7.22 -6.66 26.03
N GLU A 253 7.16 -6.49 24.71
CA GLU A 253 8.16 -6.93 23.73
C GLU A 253 8.19 -5.97 22.53
N CYS A 254 9.02 -6.25 21.53
CA CYS A 254 9.09 -5.44 20.31
C CYS A 254 7.73 -5.46 19.57
N PRO A 255 7.05 -4.32 19.40
CA PRO A 255 5.73 -4.28 18.77
C PRO A 255 5.79 -4.60 17.27
N PHE A 256 6.95 -4.47 16.64
CA PHE A 256 7.11 -4.56 15.21
C PHE A 256 7.50 -5.96 14.73
N GLN A 257 7.32 -7.03 15.52
CA GLN A 257 7.59 -8.39 15.03
C GLN A 257 6.56 -8.82 13.96
N GLY A 258 5.29 -8.46 14.16
CA GLY A 258 4.14 -8.82 13.32
C GLY A 258 3.72 -7.74 12.33
N GLY A 259 2.42 -7.67 12.03
CA GLY A 259 1.85 -6.79 10.99
C GLY A 259 2.14 -5.29 11.19
N MET A 260 2.25 -4.83 12.44
CA MET A 260 2.62 -3.44 12.75
C MET A 260 3.96 -3.00 12.14
N ASN A 261 4.84 -3.91 11.73
CA ASN A 261 6.10 -3.57 11.06
C ASN A 261 5.91 -2.75 9.78
N GLN A 262 4.94 -3.08 8.93
CA GLN A 262 4.72 -2.31 7.69
C GLN A 262 4.16 -0.93 8.02
N LEU A 263 3.21 -0.85 8.95
CA LEU A 263 2.63 0.40 9.41
C LEU A 263 3.70 1.33 9.99
N TRP A 264 4.59 0.77 10.82
CA TRP A 264 5.73 1.46 11.38
C TRP A 264 6.65 2.01 10.30
N ARG A 265 7.11 1.18 9.35
CA ARG A 265 8.02 1.63 8.29
C ARG A 265 7.41 2.72 7.40
N ASN A 266 6.14 2.59 7.02
CA ASN A 266 5.47 3.61 6.20
C ASN A 266 5.25 4.92 6.97
N LEU A 267 4.92 4.86 8.27
CA LEU A 267 4.86 6.07 9.10
C LEU A 267 6.25 6.72 9.26
N LEU A 268 7.31 5.92 9.42
CA LEU A 268 8.67 6.44 9.48
C LEU A 268 9.11 7.07 8.15
N LEU A 269 8.66 6.54 7.01
CA LEU A 269 8.89 7.18 5.71
C LEU A 269 8.24 8.57 5.69
N ALA A 270 6.99 8.70 6.15
CA ALA A 270 6.32 9.99 6.25
C ALA A 270 7.09 10.97 7.14
N LEU A 271 7.49 10.54 8.35
CA LEU A 271 8.24 11.37 9.30
C LEU A 271 9.59 11.81 8.73
N ALA A 272 10.33 10.90 8.10
CA ALA A 272 11.62 11.21 7.51
C ALA A 272 11.49 12.21 6.34
N LEU A 273 10.46 12.09 5.51
CA LEU A 273 10.19 13.02 4.42
C LEU A 273 9.81 14.42 4.91
N GLU A 274 9.04 14.51 6.01
CA GLU A 274 8.68 15.79 6.63
C GLU A 274 9.89 16.49 7.26
N GLN A 275 10.88 15.72 7.74
CA GLN A 275 12.10 16.22 8.38
C GLN A 275 13.25 16.50 7.40
N ASP A 276 13.14 16.04 6.16
CA ASP A 276 14.16 16.26 5.14
C ASP A 276 14.13 17.70 4.64
N ASN A 277 15.12 18.50 5.05
CA ASN A 277 15.25 19.90 4.65
C ASN A 277 15.44 20.12 3.13
N SER A 278 15.69 19.06 2.36
CA SER A 278 15.73 19.14 0.89
C SER A 278 14.36 19.03 0.23
N ASN A 279 13.31 18.73 1.01
CA ASN A 279 11.95 18.54 0.56
C ASN A 279 11.08 19.78 0.87
N GLU A 280 10.08 20.03 0.03
CA GLU A 280 9.18 21.19 0.14
C GLU A 280 7.88 20.87 0.90
N PHE A 281 7.64 19.59 1.21
CA PHE A 281 6.42 19.15 1.92
C PHE A 281 6.45 19.56 3.40
N VAL A 282 5.53 20.44 3.79
CA VAL A 282 5.36 20.97 5.16
C VAL A 282 4.75 19.92 6.10
N HIS A 283 3.80 19.14 5.58
CA HIS A 283 3.15 18.07 6.32
C HIS A 283 3.16 16.78 5.51
N VAL A 284 3.59 15.68 6.14
CA VAL A 284 3.56 14.34 5.52
C VAL A 284 2.79 13.38 6.41
N THR A 285 1.74 12.78 5.85
CA THR A 285 0.86 11.86 6.58
C THR A 285 0.83 10.49 5.92
N PHE A 286 0.51 9.45 6.68
CA PHE A 286 0.39 8.08 6.21
C PHE A 286 -1.01 7.53 6.48
N SER A 287 -1.62 6.90 5.49
CA SER A 287 -2.88 6.20 5.66
C SER A 287 -2.85 4.78 5.14
N VAL A 288 -3.70 3.93 5.71
CA VAL A 288 -4.10 2.67 5.09
C VAL A 288 -5.46 2.85 4.45
N VAL A 289 -5.59 2.46 3.18
CA VAL A 289 -6.88 2.17 2.56
C VAL A 289 -7.07 0.66 2.50
N LYS A 290 -8.24 0.18 2.91
CA LYS A 290 -8.56 -1.25 2.84
C LYS A 290 -9.93 -1.53 2.22
N HIS A 291 -10.10 -2.72 1.67
CA HIS A 291 -11.44 -3.21 1.35
C HIS A 291 -12.28 -3.30 2.64
N PRO A 292 -13.54 -2.82 2.67
CA PRO A 292 -14.36 -2.78 3.89
C PRO A 292 -14.56 -4.17 4.52
N LEU A 293 -14.65 -5.22 3.69
CA LEU A 293 -14.79 -6.60 4.16
C LEU A 293 -13.46 -7.29 4.55
N ASN A 294 -12.30 -6.65 4.32
CA ASN A 294 -11.01 -7.19 4.79
C ASN A 294 -10.76 -6.76 6.24
N THR A 295 -11.40 -7.47 7.18
CA THR A 295 -11.40 -7.12 8.61
C THR A 295 -10.64 -8.11 9.48
N TYR A 296 -10.65 -9.40 9.11
CA TYR A 296 -10.30 -10.51 10.01
C TYR A 296 -8.90 -10.39 10.64
N TYR A 297 -7.91 -9.90 9.90
CA TYR A 297 -6.52 -9.83 10.38
C TYR A 297 -5.99 -8.39 10.45
N LEU A 298 -6.30 -7.55 9.45
CA LEU A 298 -5.77 -6.18 9.37
C LEU A 298 -6.25 -5.30 10.53
N ASP A 299 -7.51 -5.44 10.96
CA ASP A 299 -8.12 -4.55 11.95
C ASP A 299 -7.41 -4.63 13.30
N LYS A 300 -6.91 -5.83 13.67
CA LYS A 300 -6.14 -6.00 14.89
C LYS A 300 -4.82 -5.23 14.81
N SER A 301 -4.04 -5.42 13.75
CA SER A 301 -2.76 -4.72 13.55
C SER A 301 -2.94 -3.20 13.44
N ILE A 302 -4.00 -2.75 12.76
CA ILE A 302 -4.38 -1.33 12.68
C ILE A 302 -4.72 -0.78 14.05
N SER A 303 -5.62 -1.44 14.80
CA SER A 303 -6.04 -0.99 16.13
C SER A 303 -4.88 -0.96 17.12
N ASP A 304 -4.02 -1.99 17.09
CA ASP A 304 -2.82 -2.05 17.92
C ASP A 304 -1.84 -0.92 17.59
N PHE A 305 -1.71 -0.55 16.31
CA PHE A 305 -0.85 0.54 15.88
C PHE A 305 -1.43 1.91 16.22
N GLN A 306 -2.74 2.14 16.05
CA GLN A 306 -3.42 3.35 16.49
C GLN A 306 -3.26 3.56 18.00
N LYS A 307 -3.40 2.48 18.80
CA LYS A 307 -3.13 2.53 20.24
C LYS A 307 -1.67 2.85 20.52
N LEU A 308 -0.72 2.21 19.84
CA LEU A 308 0.71 2.47 20.01
C LEU A 308 1.06 3.94 19.76
N THR A 309 0.46 4.56 18.73
CA THR A 309 0.68 5.96 18.38
C THR A 309 -0.19 6.94 19.15
N GLY A 310 -1.02 6.47 20.09
CA GLY A 310 -1.95 7.33 20.83
C GLY A 310 -2.95 8.06 19.92
N HIS A 311 -3.37 7.42 18.83
CA HIS A 311 -4.23 7.99 17.79
C HIS A 311 -3.66 9.27 17.16
N ASN A 312 -2.33 9.33 16.98
CA ASN A 312 -1.67 10.46 16.33
C ASN A 312 -2.28 10.72 14.92
N PRO A 313 -2.67 11.98 14.60
CA PRO A 313 -3.34 12.30 13.35
C PRO A 313 -2.47 12.11 12.09
N ARG A 314 -1.15 11.89 12.24
CA ARG A 314 -0.27 11.51 11.12
C ARG A 314 -0.57 10.11 10.57
N PHE A 315 -1.28 9.27 11.31
CA PHE A 315 -1.76 7.97 10.85
C PHE A 315 -3.29 7.93 10.80
N SER A 316 -3.86 7.62 9.64
CA SER A 316 -5.30 7.42 9.50
C SER A 316 -5.64 6.18 8.67
N VAL A 317 -6.91 5.78 8.71
CA VAL A 317 -7.40 4.61 7.98
C VAL A 317 -8.75 4.96 7.37
N PHE A 318 -8.97 4.53 6.13
CA PHE A 318 -10.25 4.61 5.45
C PHE A 318 -10.44 3.38 4.57
N THR A 319 -11.61 3.26 3.96
CA THR A 319 -11.97 2.14 3.09
C THR A 319 -12.09 2.57 1.65
N SER A 320 -11.89 1.63 0.73
CA SER A 320 -12.18 1.85 -0.68
C SER A 320 -13.64 2.25 -0.91
N GLU A 321 -14.57 1.75 -0.08
CA GLU A 321 -15.99 2.12 -0.15
C GLU A 321 -16.24 3.60 0.17
N GLU A 322 -15.52 4.18 1.14
CA GLU A 322 -15.65 5.60 1.47
C GLU A 322 -15.24 6.50 0.29
N LEU A 323 -14.13 6.17 -0.39
CA LEU A 323 -13.69 6.90 -1.59
C LEU A 323 -14.70 6.78 -2.74
N ILE A 324 -15.21 5.57 -2.99
CA ILE A 324 -16.21 5.34 -4.05
C ILE A 324 -17.53 6.05 -3.73
N LYS A 325 -18.02 5.99 -2.48
CA LYS A 325 -19.20 6.75 -2.04
C LYS A 325 -19.02 8.25 -2.19
N SER A 326 -17.80 8.77 -2.05
CA SER A 326 -17.51 10.18 -2.33
C SER A 326 -17.65 10.49 -3.82
N ALA A 327 -17.04 9.67 -4.68
CA ALA A 327 -17.15 9.80 -6.12
C ALA A 327 -18.60 9.77 -6.63
N GLU A 328 -19.43 8.90 -6.07
CA GLU A 328 -20.85 8.77 -6.46
C GLU A 328 -21.69 10.03 -6.20
N LYS A 329 -21.26 10.91 -5.28
CA LYS A 329 -21.96 12.17 -4.99
C LYS A 329 -21.81 13.22 -6.09
N ILE A 330 -20.81 13.09 -6.97
CA ILE A 330 -20.53 14.06 -8.04
C ILE A 330 -21.57 14.01 -9.16
N GLN A 331 -22.17 12.83 -9.40
CA GLN A 331 -23.23 12.60 -10.39
C GLN A 331 -22.89 13.00 -11.85
N ASP A 332 -21.61 12.97 -12.23
CA ASP A 332 -21.19 13.10 -13.64
C ASP A 332 -20.91 11.73 -14.29
N SER A 333 -21.03 11.69 -15.62
CA SER A 333 -20.94 10.44 -16.39
C SER A 333 -19.61 9.70 -16.24
N GLN A 334 -18.47 10.40 -16.14
CA GLN A 334 -17.15 9.76 -16.07
C GLN A 334 -16.92 9.20 -14.67
N THR A 335 -17.20 9.99 -13.64
CA THR A 335 -17.07 9.56 -12.25
C THR A 335 -18.04 8.41 -11.94
N SER A 336 -19.29 8.49 -12.39
CA SER A 336 -20.26 7.40 -12.20
C SER A 336 -19.86 6.11 -12.93
N ALA A 337 -19.29 6.20 -14.14
CA ALA A 337 -18.82 5.03 -14.88
C ALA A 337 -17.66 4.33 -14.16
N TRP A 338 -16.68 5.10 -13.65
CA TRP A 338 -15.59 4.54 -12.85
C TRP A 338 -16.09 3.94 -11.54
N ALA A 339 -16.92 4.66 -10.77
CA ALA A 339 -17.44 4.17 -9.51
C ALA A 339 -18.21 2.85 -9.68
N LYS A 340 -19.12 2.79 -10.68
CA LYS A 340 -19.85 1.56 -11.03
C LYS A 340 -18.90 0.42 -11.39
N TRP A 341 -17.93 0.66 -12.27
CA TRP A 341 -16.97 -0.35 -12.67
C TRP A 341 -16.13 -0.87 -11.51
N TYR A 342 -15.69 0.03 -10.61
CA TYR A 342 -14.90 -0.37 -9.44
C TYR A 342 -15.71 -1.21 -8.47
N ARG A 343 -16.99 -0.85 -8.22
CA ARG A 343 -17.92 -1.65 -7.42
C ARG A 343 -18.13 -3.05 -7.99
N GLU A 344 -18.41 -3.12 -9.29
CA GLU A 344 -18.61 -4.39 -10.00
C GLU A 344 -17.36 -5.27 -9.93
N MET A 345 -16.17 -4.71 -10.16
CA MET A 345 -14.94 -5.49 -10.13
C MET A 345 -14.57 -5.94 -8.70
N TYR A 346 -14.61 -5.03 -7.72
CA TYR A 346 -14.06 -5.27 -6.39
C TYR A 346 -15.11 -5.55 -5.31
N MET A 347 -16.35 -5.86 -5.68
CA MET A 347 -17.41 -6.30 -4.75
C MET A 347 -17.67 -5.28 -3.63
N LEU A 348 -17.86 -4.00 -4.00
CA LEU A 348 -18.16 -2.89 -3.07
C LEU A 348 -19.62 -2.45 -3.08
#